data_AF-A0A835QVU1-F1
#
_entry.id   AF-A0A835QVU1-F1
#
_cell.length_a   1.000
_cell.length_b   1.000
_cell.length_c   1.000
_cell.angle_alpha   90.00
_cell.angle_beta   90.00
_cell.angle_gamma   90.00
#
_symmetry.space_group_name_H-M   'P 1'
#
loop_
_entity.id
_entity.type
_entity.pdbx_description
1 polymer ?
#
loop_
_entity_poly.entity_id
_entity_poly.type
_entity_poly.pdbx_seq_one_letter_code
_entity_poly.pdbx_strand_id
1 'polypeptide(L)'
;MIVEFNRLRFISTRNDCLAFEATNFTFFIASQIEDMERIGISSLPFKIPIGHIYGSNRQLSLPSCSKMTKVDIENHNMECSLSEKQKLRAHPIVKMCGITSAKDAELAAQAGADLIGMIMWPSSRRSVSIPVAKEISKVVRDNGAMPVGVFVDDDLNTMLRASEEADLEYLQLHGDGSRSALLQLVRANQIIYVLHVDADGKLLNNLSDAVDSCVVDWILVDSAEGGSGKGFNWHKLRLPPVRSKHGWLLAGGLHPGNVMEAIVALRPDGVDVSSGICSLDGIQKDPSKISSFISKVNSSSL
;
A
#
# COMPACT_ATOMS: atom_id res chain seq x y z
N MET A 1 -28.24 11.62 17.79
CA MET A 1 -28.84 12.95 17.98
C MET A 1 -28.44 13.80 16.79
N ILE A 2 -29.40 14.29 16.00
CA ILE A 2 -29.15 15.17 14.85
C ILE A 2 -29.46 16.59 15.31
N VAL A 3 -28.56 17.54 15.05
CA VAL A 3 -28.77 18.96 15.36
C VAL A 3 -28.87 19.72 14.03
N GLU A 4 -30.00 20.37 13.78
CA GLU A 4 -30.19 21.27 12.64
C GLU A 4 -29.74 22.69 13.01
N PHE A 5 -28.84 23.27 12.21
CA PHE A 5 -28.41 24.66 12.34
C PHE A 5 -29.14 25.54 11.33
N ASN A 6 -30.12 26.31 11.80
CA ASN A 6 -31.02 27.08 10.92
C ASN A 6 -30.46 28.41 10.41
N ARG A 7 -29.36 28.94 10.96
CA ARG A 7 -28.64 30.13 10.46
C ARG A 7 -27.16 30.06 10.77
N LEU A 8 -26.32 30.25 9.75
CA LEU A 8 -24.90 30.55 9.88
C LEU A 8 -24.64 31.92 9.25
N ARG A 9 -23.84 32.76 9.91
CA ARG A 9 -23.39 34.05 9.35
C ARG A 9 -21.90 33.95 9.04
N PHE A 10 -21.52 34.30 7.81
CA PHE A 10 -20.13 34.46 7.38
C PHE A 10 -19.57 35.76 7.97
N ILE A 11 -18.35 35.72 8.51
CA ILE A 11 -17.74 36.87 9.21
C ILE A 11 -16.44 37.36 8.56
N SER A 12 -15.51 36.48 8.18
CA SER A 12 -14.24 36.88 7.58
C SER A 12 -13.49 35.70 6.96
N THR A 13 -12.61 35.99 6.00
CA THR A 13 -11.50 35.12 5.57
C THR A 13 -10.16 35.73 6.03
N ARG A 14 -9.33 34.91 6.68
CA ARG A 14 -7.89 35.12 6.85
C ARG A 14 -7.21 33.76 6.98
N ASN A 15 -6.11 33.55 6.25
CA ASN A 15 -5.28 32.34 6.27
C ASN A 15 -6.12 31.05 6.17
N ASP A 16 -6.86 30.93 5.06
CA ASP A 16 -7.56 29.72 4.59
C ASP A 16 -8.55 29.08 5.58
N CYS A 17 -8.96 29.82 6.61
CA CYS A 17 -9.99 29.43 7.56
C CYS A 17 -11.29 30.23 7.34
N LEU A 18 -12.41 29.50 7.24
CA LEU A 18 -13.76 30.08 7.26
C LEU A 18 -14.32 30.08 8.68
N ALA A 19 -14.65 31.27 9.20
CA ALA A 19 -15.30 31.41 10.49
C ALA A 19 -16.81 31.63 10.34
N PHE A 20 -17.60 30.75 10.97
CA PHE A 20 -19.04 30.88 11.11
C PHE A 20 -19.42 31.09 12.57
N GLU A 21 -20.37 32.01 12.82
CA GLU A 21 -20.98 32.19 14.12
C GLU A 21 -22.35 31.50 14.17
N ALA A 22 -22.50 30.59 15.13
CA ALA A 22 -23.78 30.06 15.56
C ALA A 22 -24.13 30.69 16.92
N THR A 23 -25.36 31.15 17.09
CA THR A 23 -25.82 31.66 18.39
C THR A 23 -25.90 30.51 19.40
N ASN A 24 -24.99 30.55 20.37
CA ASN A 24 -24.67 29.55 21.39
C ASN A 24 -23.65 28.48 20.95
N PHE A 25 -22.40 28.70 21.39
CA PHE A 25 -21.17 27.88 21.28
C PHE A 25 -20.40 27.90 19.94
N THR A 26 -19.08 27.96 20.06
CA THR A 26 -18.06 28.20 19.03
C THR A 26 -16.73 27.56 19.48
N PHE A 27 -15.78 27.18 18.63
CA PHE A 27 -15.66 27.27 17.16
C PHE A 27 -15.36 25.88 16.56
N PHE A 28 -15.35 25.78 15.22
CA PHE A 28 -14.74 24.66 14.49
C PHE A 28 -13.65 25.16 13.53
N ILE A 29 -12.54 24.43 13.43
CA ILE A 29 -11.55 24.58 12.37
C ILE A 29 -11.70 23.35 11.46
N ALA A 30 -12.06 23.57 10.21
CA ALA A 30 -12.02 22.55 9.16
C ALA A 30 -10.86 22.88 8.23
N SER A 31 -9.83 22.03 8.19
CA SER A 31 -8.85 22.04 7.11
C SER A 31 -9.36 21.20 5.94
N GLN A 32 -9.08 21.66 4.72
CA GLN A 32 -9.52 21.11 3.43
C GLN A 32 -10.99 21.33 3.05
N ILE A 33 -11.24 22.44 2.33
CA ILE A 33 -12.25 22.51 1.27
C ILE A 33 -11.64 23.28 0.09
N GLU A 34 -11.11 22.57 -0.89
CA GLU A 34 -11.28 23.00 -2.29
C GLU A 34 -12.66 22.52 -2.76
N ASP A 35 -13.22 23.13 -3.81
CA ASP A 35 -14.56 22.84 -4.38
C ASP A 35 -15.81 23.18 -3.54
N MET A 36 -15.89 24.39 -2.96
CA MET A 36 -17.19 25.02 -2.60
C MET A 36 -17.65 26.19 -3.48
N GLU A 37 -16.79 26.76 -4.34
CA GLU A 37 -17.24 27.79 -5.32
C GLU A 37 -17.81 27.20 -6.62
N ARG A 38 -17.63 25.90 -6.87
CA ARG A 38 -18.05 25.24 -8.12
C ARG A 38 -19.49 24.72 -8.16
N ILE A 39 -20.17 24.67 -7.02
CA ILE A 39 -21.53 24.15 -6.90
C ILE A 39 -22.41 25.24 -6.28
N GLY A 40 -23.11 25.99 -7.13
CA GLY A 40 -23.98 27.11 -6.74
C GLY A 40 -25.24 26.67 -5.99
N ILE A 41 -25.09 26.19 -4.76
CA ILE A 41 -26.17 25.72 -3.91
C ILE A 41 -26.50 26.79 -2.86
N SER A 42 -27.52 27.59 -3.15
CA SER A 42 -28.21 28.36 -2.11
C SER A 42 -29.01 27.41 -1.20
N SER A 43 -28.56 27.29 0.05
CA SER A 43 -29.29 26.70 1.20
C SER A 43 -29.82 25.26 1.06
N LEU A 44 -29.08 24.28 1.58
CA LEU A 44 -29.60 23.01 2.09
C LEU A 44 -28.86 22.61 3.40
N PRO A 45 -29.51 21.90 4.35
CA PRO A 45 -28.91 21.58 5.64
C PRO A 45 -27.92 20.41 5.56
N PHE A 46 -26.70 20.61 6.06
CA PHE A 46 -25.69 19.57 6.21
C PHE A 46 -25.83 18.82 7.56
N LYS A 47 -25.55 17.52 7.56
CA LYS A 47 -25.45 16.69 8.79
C LYS A 47 -23.99 16.32 9.03
N ILE A 48 -23.44 16.71 10.18
CA ILE A 48 -22.07 16.37 10.60
C ILE A 48 -22.14 15.29 11.70
N PRO A 49 -21.39 14.18 11.60
CA PRO A 49 -21.25 13.22 12.69
C PRO A 49 -20.48 13.83 13.87
N ILE A 50 -21.00 13.68 15.09
CA ILE A 50 -20.37 14.24 16.30
C ILE A 50 -19.20 13.35 16.73
N GLY A 51 -17.97 13.79 16.46
CA GLY A 51 -16.73 13.24 17.00
C GLY A 51 -15.82 14.35 17.52
N HIS A 52 -15.43 14.27 18.79
CA HIS A 52 -14.53 15.21 19.50
C HIS A 52 -15.01 16.66 19.63
N ILE A 53 -15.78 16.94 20.69
CA ILE A 53 -15.95 18.28 21.25
C ILE A 53 -15.00 18.42 22.45
N TYR A 54 -14.03 19.35 22.37
CA TYR A 54 -13.24 19.78 23.53
C TYR A 54 -13.68 21.18 23.94
N GLY A 55 -14.36 21.28 25.09
CA GLY A 55 -14.75 22.55 25.69
C GLY A 55 -13.80 22.95 26.83
N SER A 56 -13.32 24.19 26.84
CA SER A 56 -12.67 24.77 28.03
C SER A 56 -13.31 26.11 28.37
N ASN A 57 -13.94 26.17 29.55
CA ASN A 57 -14.49 27.41 30.11
C ASN A 57 -13.35 28.28 30.67
N ARG A 58 -13.10 29.45 30.07
CA ARG A 58 -12.55 30.66 30.73
C ARG A 58 -12.63 31.87 29.81
N GLN A 59 -13.16 32.98 30.32
CA GLN A 59 -13.17 34.26 29.62
C GLN A 59 -11.81 34.99 29.73
N LEU A 60 -11.33 35.46 28.59
CA LEU A 60 -10.64 36.73 28.35
C LEU A 60 -9.40 37.10 29.20
N SER A 61 -8.25 37.18 28.51
CA SER A 61 -7.71 38.50 28.13
C SER A 61 -6.86 38.37 26.85
N LEU A 62 -6.96 39.36 25.95
CA LEU A 62 -6.18 39.42 24.70
C LEU A 62 -5.14 40.54 24.81
N PRO A 63 -3.83 40.25 24.78
CA PRO A 63 -2.80 41.26 24.57
C PRO A 63 -2.84 41.80 23.13
N SER A 64 -2.48 43.08 22.97
CA SER A 64 -2.52 43.79 21.70
C SER A 64 -1.53 43.23 20.66
N CYS A 65 -2.01 43.11 19.42
CA CYS A 65 -1.18 42.70 18.29
C CYS A 65 -0.15 43.78 17.94
N SER A 66 1.11 43.57 18.34
CA SER A 66 2.27 44.20 17.69
C SER A 66 3.54 43.36 17.91
N LYS A 67 4.28 43.12 16.83
CA LYS A 67 5.56 42.37 16.77
C LYS A 67 5.50 40.87 17.10
N MET A 68 5.22 40.05 16.09
CA MET A 68 5.99 38.81 15.88
C MET A 68 6.84 38.99 14.63
N THR A 69 8.15 39.06 14.83
CA THR A 69 9.17 38.91 13.79
C THR A 69 9.17 37.48 13.26
N LYS A 70 9.80 37.27 12.09
CA LYS A 70 10.08 35.95 11.48
C LYS A 70 10.21 34.84 12.53
N VAL A 71 9.29 33.88 12.48
CA VAL A 71 9.53 32.52 12.98
C VAL A 71 9.77 31.69 11.73
N ASP A 72 10.86 30.93 11.73
CA ASP A 72 11.31 30.22 10.55
C ASP A 72 10.30 29.14 10.13
N ILE A 73 10.13 29.00 8.81
CA ILE A 73 9.36 27.90 8.23
C ILE A 73 10.25 26.65 8.33
N GLU A 74 10.21 25.99 9.49
CA GLU A 74 10.76 24.64 9.60
C GLU A 74 9.91 23.72 8.72
N ASN A 75 10.54 23.19 7.68
CA ASN A 75 9.93 22.19 6.80
C ASN A 75 9.59 20.96 7.64
N HIS A 76 8.31 20.76 7.97
CA HIS A 76 7.81 19.48 8.46
C HIS A 76 7.77 18.46 7.31
N ASN A 77 8.97 18.04 6.90
CA ASN A 77 9.17 16.77 6.22
C ASN A 77 8.74 15.67 7.18
N MET A 78 7.52 15.16 7.01
CA MET A 78 7.06 13.96 7.71
C MET A 78 7.81 12.76 7.14
N GLU A 79 8.95 12.42 7.75
CA GLU A 79 9.75 11.29 7.29
C GLU A 79 9.02 9.96 7.54
N CYS A 80 8.72 9.25 6.45
CA CYS A 80 8.46 7.81 6.48
C CYS A 80 9.68 7.10 7.06
N SER A 81 9.70 6.91 8.38
CA SER A 81 10.74 6.12 9.03
C SER A 81 10.47 4.65 8.81
N LEU A 82 11.38 3.96 8.11
CA LEU A 82 11.41 2.50 8.08
C LEU A 82 11.35 1.98 9.51
N SER A 83 10.45 1.04 9.77
CA SER A 83 10.27 0.48 11.12
C SER A 83 11.58 -0.13 11.64
N GLU A 84 11.86 -0.01 12.94
CA GLU A 84 13.13 -0.48 13.51
C GLU A 84 13.38 -1.98 13.26
N LYS A 85 12.30 -2.77 13.19
CA LYS A 85 12.34 -4.20 12.84
C LYS A 85 12.91 -4.48 11.45
N GLN A 86 12.84 -3.53 10.52
CA GLN A 86 13.34 -3.68 9.15
C GLN A 86 14.77 -3.22 9.00
N LYS A 87 15.16 -2.16 9.73
CA LYS A 87 16.56 -1.71 9.84
C LYS A 87 17.49 -2.79 10.45
N LEU A 88 16.91 -3.85 11.03
CA LEU A 88 17.61 -4.97 11.67
C LEU A 88 17.58 -6.28 10.86
N ARG A 89 16.96 -6.33 9.67
CA ARG A 89 16.95 -7.54 8.84
C ARG A 89 18.28 -7.69 8.08
N ALA A 90 18.96 -8.82 8.26
CA ALA A 90 20.22 -9.12 7.58
C ALA A 90 20.06 -9.47 6.08
N HIS A 91 18.83 -9.78 5.64
CA HIS A 91 18.51 -10.21 4.28
C HIS A 91 17.18 -9.61 3.81
N PRO A 92 16.99 -9.39 2.49
CA PRO A 92 15.72 -8.96 1.93
C PRO A 92 14.58 -9.95 2.24
N ILE A 93 13.35 -9.44 2.39
CA ILE A 93 12.18 -10.31 2.60
C ILE A 93 11.86 -11.12 1.33
N VAL A 94 11.25 -12.31 1.47
CA VAL A 94 10.88 -13.13 0.31
C VAL A 94 9.36 -13.29 0.17
N LYS A 95 8.84 -12.89 -0.99
CA LYS A 95 7.48 -13.18 -1.43
C LYS A 95 7.46 -14.29 -2.47
N MET A 96 6.64 -15.32 -2.26
CA MET A 96 6.40 -16.39 -3.25
C MET A 96 4.99 -16.30 -3.81
N CYS A 97 4.87 -16.10 -5.12
CA CYS A 97 3.65 -15.61 -5.77
C CYS A 97 3.03 -16.59 -6.77
N GLY A 98 1.70 -16.53 -6.87
CA GLY A 98 0.86 -17.49 -7.59
C GLY A 98 1.07 -18.91 -7.06
N ILE A 99 0.81 -19.07 -5.76
CA ILE A 99 0.64 -20.35 -5.06
C ILE A 99 -0.82 -20.79 -5.26
N THR A 100 -1.03 -22.06 -5.62
CA THR A 100 -2.34 -22.59 -6.01
C THR A 100 -2.83 -23.74 -5.13
N SER A 101 -2.09 -24.13 -4.09
CA SER A 101 -2.48 -25.18 -3.16
C SER A 101 -1.93 -24.93 -1.76
N ALA A 102 -2.62 -25.43 -0.74
CA ALA A 102 -2.18 -25.40 0.64
C ALA A 102 -0.81 -26.10 0.83
N LYS A 103 -0.54 -27.17 0.07
CA LYS A 103 0.75 -27.89 0.09
C LYS A 103 1.91 -27.03 -0.39
N ASP A 104 1.74 -26.32 -1.51
CA ASP A 104 2.77 -25.41 -2.03
C ASP A 104 2.97 -24.21 -1.10
N ALA A 105 1.90 -23.77 -0.42
CA ALA A 105 1.95 -22.71 0.58
C ALA A 105 2.75 -23.11 1.83
N GLU A 106 2.50 -24.31 2.36
CA GLU A 106 3.25 -24.89 3.48
C GLU A 106 4.74 -24.99 3.15
N LEU A 107 5.07 -25.57 1.99
CA LEU A 107 6.46 -25.72 1.52
C LEU A 107 7.17 -24.36 1.38
N ALA A 108 6.48 -23.34 0.84
CA ALA A 108 7.04 -22.01 0.67
C ALA A 108 7.26 -21.29 2.01
N ALA A 109 6.29 -21.36 2.93
CA ALA A 109 6.38 -20.74 4.25
C ALA A 109 7.45 -21.44 5.12
N GLN A 110 7.47 -22.77 5.19
CA GLN A 110 8.47 -23.54 5.93
C GLN A 110 9.89 -23.36 5.38
N ALA A 111 10.03 -23.10 4.07
CA ALA A 111 11.33 -22.75 3.49
C ALA A 111 11.83 -21.35 3.91
N GLY A 112 10.96 -20.48 4.43
CA GLY A 112 11.30 -19.14 4.91
C GLY A 112 10.77 -17.98 4.06
N ALA A 113 9.70 -18.16 3.28
CA ALA A 113 9.03 -17.04 2.63
C ALA A 113 8.22 -16.21 3.64
N ASP A 114 8.42 -14.89 3.67
CA ASP A 114 7.66 -13.95 4.52
C ASP A 114 6.22 -13.74 4.03
N LEU A 115 6.04 -13.70 2.70
CA LEU A 115 4.77 -13.33 2.05
C LEU A 115 4.36 -14.40 1.03
N ILE A 116 3.08 -14.80 1.03
CA ILE A 116 2.56 -15.83 0.12
C ILE A 116 1.44 -15.24 -0.75
N GLY A 117 1.71 -15.14 -2.06
CA GLY A 117 0.81 -14.55 -3.06
C GLY A 117 -0.12 -15.56 -3.73
N MET A 118 -1.42 -15.35 -3.58
CA MET A 118 -2.51 -16.04 -4.27
C MET A 118 -3.05 -15.12 -5.37
N ILE A 119 -3.06 -15.57 -6.62
CA ILE A 119 -3.63 -14.76 -7.71
C ILE A 119 -5.14 -14.99 -7.73
N MET A 120 -5.93 -13.93 -7.64
CA MET A 120 -7.40 -14.01 -7.64
C MET A 120 -8.02 -13.57 -8.97
N TRP A 121 -7.19 -13.06 -9.89
CA TRP A 121 -7.58 -12.72 -11.26
C TRP A 121 -7.83 -13.97 -12.15
N PRO A 122 -9.06 -14.21 -12.65
CA PRO A 122 -9.44 -15.45 -13.34
C PRO A 122 -8.68 -15.76 -14.63
N SER A 123 -8.12 -14.76 -15.31
CA SER A 123 -7.36 -14.96 -16.57
C SER A 123 -5.97 -15.57 -16.34
N SER A 124 -5.51 -15.66 -15.08
CA SER A 124 -4.26 -16.33 -14.73
C SER A 124 -4.42 -17.85 -14.69
N ARG A 125 -3.50 -18.58 -15.34
CA ARG A 125 -3.38 -20.06 -15.18
C ARG A 125 -3.09 -20.50 -13.74
N ARG A 126 -2.75 -19.57 -12.85
CA ARG A 126 -2.49 -19.79 -11.42
C ARG A 126 -3.50 -19.03 -10.54
N SER A 127 -4.69 -18.77 -11.07
CA SER A 127 -5.78 -18.19 -10.29
C SER A 127 -6.31 -19.19 -9.25
N VAL A 128 -6.72 -18.72 -8.09
CA VAL A 128 -7.45 -19.51 -7.07
C VAL A 128 -8.81 -18.88 -6.77
N SER A 129 -9.77 -19.71 -6.38
CA SER A 129 -11.06 -19.25 -5.87
C SER A 129 -10.94 -18.80 -4.41
N ILE A 130 -11.90 -18.00 -3.92
CA ILE A 130 -11.94 -17.55 -2.51
C ILE A 130 -11.85 -18.71 -1.50
N PRO A 131 -12.56 -19.85 -1.64
CA PRO A 131 -12.39 -20.99 -0.73
C PRO A 131 -10.98 -21.57 -0.70
N VAL A 132 -10.34 -21.73 -1.88
CA VAL A 132 -8.95 -22.21 -1.97
C VAL A 132 -7.97 -21.19 -1.39
N ALA A 133 -8.21 -19.89 -1.60
CA ALA A 133 -7.44 -18.83 -0.97
C ALA A 133 -7.57 -18.88 0.56
N LYS A 134 -8.76 -19.15 1.12
CA LYS A 134 -8.96 -19.30 2.57
C LYS A 134 -8.17 -20.47 3.16
N GLU A 135 -8.19 -21.62 2.48
CA GLU A 135 -7.38 -22.80 2.86
C GLU A 135 -5.88 -22.49 2.87
N ILE A 136 -5.40 -21.80 1.83
CA ILE A 136 -4.01 -21.34 1.73
C ILE A 136 -3.70 -20.35 2.86
N SER A 137 -4.49 -19.29 3.04
CA SER A 137 -4.28 -18.26 4.08
C SER A 137 -4.13 -18.85 5.48
N LYS A 138 -4.93 -19.85 5.83
CA LYS A 138 -4.81 -20.56 7.10
C LYS A 138 -3.41 -21.19 7.24
N VAL A 139 -3.00 -22.00 6.26
CA VAL A 139 -1.71 -22.70 6.29
C VAL A 139 -0.51 -21.73 6.28
N VAL A 140 -0.62 -20.63 5.52
CA VAL A 140 0.37 -19.56 5.48
C VAL A 140 0.58 -18.93 6.86
N ARG A 141 -0.51 -18.58 7.55
CA ARG A 141 -0.47 -18.02 8.91
C ARG A 141 0.03 -19.03 9.95
N ASP A 142 -0.41 -20.30 9.87
CA ASP A 142 0.04 -21.38 10.76
C ASP A 142 1.56 -21.61 10.67
N ASN A 143 2.19 -21.29 9.53
CA ASN A 143 3.63 -21.39 9.31
C ASN A 143 4.37 -20.03 9.41
N GLY A 144 3.73 -18.99 9.95
CA GLY A 144 4.38 -17.71 10.28
C GLY A 144 4.59 -16.72 9.12
N ALA A 145 4.01 -16.99 7.95
CA ALA A 145 4.03 -16.10 6.78
C ALA A 145 2.71 -15.31 6.67
N MET A 146 2.67 -14.28 5.80
CA MET A 146 1.47 -13.46 5.59
C MET A 146 0.80 -13.73 4.23
N PRO A 147 -0.53 -13.96 4.19
CA PRO A 147 -1.27 -14.17 2.95
C PRO A 147 -1.51 -12.87 2.18
N VAL A 148 -1.26 -12.92 0.87
CA VAL A 148 -1.44 -11.80 -0.07
C VAL A 148 -2.39 -12.21 -1.19
N GLY A 149 -3.49 -11.48 -1.39
CA GLY A 149 -4.31 -11.62 -2.60
C GLY A 149 -3.80 -10.69 -3.70
N VAL A 150 -3.66 -11.21 -4.93
CA VAL A 150 -3.25 -10.43 -6.10
C VAL A 150 -4.44 -10.23 -7.03
N PHE A 151 -4.82 -8.96 -7.19
CA PHE A 151 -5.99 -8.49 -7.94
C PHE A 151 -5.53 -7.74 -9.18
N VAL A 152 -6.23 -7.92 -10.30
CA VAL A 152 -5.89 -7.31 -11.59
C VAL A 152 -7.15 -6.69 -12.18
N ASP A 153 -7.25 -5.37 -12.08
CA ASP A 153 -8.39 -4.57 -12.51
C ASP A 153 -9.75 -4.93 -11.84
N ASP A 154 -9.72 -5.70 -10.75
CA ASP A 154 -10.87 -5.96 -9.86
C ASP A 154 -11.34 -4.66 -9.16
N ASP A 155 -12.64 -4.60 -8.85
CA ASP A 155 -13.27 -3.47 -8.15
C ASP A 155 -13.17 -3.55 -6.61
N LEU A 156 -13.49 -2.43 -5.94
CA LEU A 156 -13.44 -2.31 -4.48
C LEU A 156 -14.21 -3.42 -3.75
N ASN A 157 -15.46 -3.70 -4.15
CA ASN A 157 -16.32 -4.62 -3.42
C ASN A 157 -15.81 -6.05 -3.60
N THR A 158 -15.34 -6.39 -4.80
CA THR A 158 -14.70 -7.69 -5.09
C THR A 158 -13.44 -7.87 -4.22
N MET A 159 -12.57 -6.86 -4.13
CA MET A 159 -11.36 -6.90 -3.31
C MET A 159 -11.63 -6.99 -1.80
N LEU A 160 -12.54 -6.17 -1.27
CA LEU A 160 -12.92 -6.19 0.16
C LEU A 160 -13.52 -7.55 0.55
N ARG A 161 -14.47 -8.04 -0.25
CA ARG A 161 -15.12 -9.34 -0.04
C ARG A 161 -14.10 -10.49 -0.08
N ALA A 162 -13.20 -10.49 -1.06
CA ALA A 162 -12.15 -11.51 -1.15
C ALA A 162 -11.19 -11.44 0.05
N SER A 163 -10.87 -10.23 0.53
CA SER A 163 -10.04 -10.05 1.73
C SER A 163 -10.67 -10.64 2.99
N GLU A 164 -11.95 -10.38 3.21
CA GLU A 164 -12.69 -10.87 4.38
C GLU A 164 -12.96 -12.37 4.29
N GLU A 165 -13.49 -12.87 3.17
CA GLU A 165 -13.83 -14.29 3.03
C GLU A 165 -12.59 -15.20 3.03
N ALA A 166 -11.43 -14.75 2.53
CA ALA A 166 -10.19 -15.53 2.47
C ALA A 166 -9.13 -15.16 3.53
N ASP A 167 -9.47 -14.35 4.54
CA ASP A 167 -8.59 -13.97 5.65
C ASP A 167 -7.21 -13.40 5.20
N LEU A 168 -7.21 -12.56 4.16
CA LEU A 168 -5.99 -11.98 3.57
C LEU A 168 -5.38 -10.90 4.48
N GLU A 169 -4.06 -10.80 4.51
CA GLU A 169 -3.34 -9.73 5.22
C GLU A 169 -3.08 -8.54 4.30
N TYR A 170 -2.56 -8.83 3.09
CA TYR A 170 -2.24 -7.82 2.09
C TYR A 170 -3.10 -7.96 0.83
N LEU A 171 -3.47 -6.83 0.24
CA LEU A 171 -4.01 -6.74 -1.11
C LEU A 171 -2.94 -6.16 -2.04
N GLN A 172 -2.54 -6.95 -3.04
CA GLN A 172 -1.64 -6.50 -4.09
C GLN A 172 -2.46 -5.94 -5.26
N LEU A 173 -2.34 -4.62 -5.47
CA LEU A 173 -3.08 -3.87 -6.48
C LEU A 173 -2.29 -3.81 -7.79
N HIS A 174 -2.71 -4.62 -8.77
CA HIS A 174 -2.16 -4.65 -10.12
C HIS A 174 -3.23 -4.15 -11.11
N GLY A 175 -2.80 -3.47 -12.18
CA GLY A 175 -3.74 -2.83 -13.12
C GLY A 175 -4.37 -1.54 -12.58
N ASP A 176 -4.92 -0.72 -13.47
CA ASP A 176 -5.44 0.61 -13.13
C ASP A 176 -6.76 0.55 -12.36
N GLY A 177 -7.60 -0.46 -12.65
CA GLY A 177 -8.87 -0.68 -11.96
C GLY A 177 -8.67 -0.88 -10.45
N SER A 178 -7.84 -1.85 -10.06
CA SER A 178 -7.57 -2.13 -8.64
C SER A 178 -6.78 -1.01 -7.96
N ARG A 179 -5.85 -0.35 -8.68
CA ARG A 179 -5.11 0.81 -8.14
C ARG A 179 -6.02 2.02 -7.86
N SER A 180 -7.13 2.18 -8.58
CA SER A 180 -8.10 3.27 -8.34
C SER A 180 -8.78 3.21 -6.96
N ALA A 181 -8.92 2.02 -6.37
CA ALA A 181 -9.57 1.80 -5.08
C ALA A 181 -8.67 2.12 -3.86
N LEU A 182 -7.39 2.50 -4.07
CA LEU A 182 -6.36 2.61 -3.05
C LEU A 182 -6.81 3.36 -1.78
N LEU A 183 -7.35 4.58 -1.91
CA LEU A 183 -7.71 5.45 -0.78
C LEU A 183 -8.87 4.91 0.09
N GLN A 184 -9.60 3.93 -0.41
CA GLN A 184 -10.67 3.24 0.30
C GLN A 184 -10.12 2.00 1.02
N LEU A 185 -9.27 1.22 0.34
CA LEU A 185 -8.67 -0.02 0.87
C LEU A 185 -7.68 0.22 2.02
N VAL A 186 -6.85 1.27 1.97
CA VAL A 186 -5.84 1.59 3.02
C VAL A 186 -6.44 1.83 4.42
N ARG A 187 -7.77 1.95 4.52
CA ARG A 187 -8.49 2.10 5.80
C ARG A 187 -8.75 0.77 6.52
N ALA A 188 -8.67 -0.35 5.80
CA ALA A 188 -9.03 -1.69 6.27
C ALA A 188 -7.96 -2.76 5.97
N ASN A 189 -7.06 -2.52 5.02
CA ASN A 189 -6.15 -3.52 4.48
C ASN A 189 -4.71 -2.98 4.35
N GLN A 190 -3.73 -3.87 4.49
CA GLN A 190 -2.35 -3.56 4.08
C GLN A 190 -2.22 -3.67 2.56
N ILE A 191 -1.44 -2.78 1.94
CA ILE A 191 -1.39 -2.64 0.47
C ILE A 191 0.01 -2.89 -0.08
N ILE A 192 0.09 -3.73 -1.12
CA ILE A 192 1.24 -3.85 -2.01
C ILE A 192 0.86 -3.19 -3.35
N TYR A 193 1.44 -2.03 -3.66
CA TYR A 193 1.10 -1.28 -4.87
C TYR A 193 2.08 -1.61 -6.01
N VAL A 194 1.57 -2.06 -7.16
CA VAL A 194 2.43 -2.48 -8.28
C VAL A 194 2.79 -1.30 -9.19
N LEU A 195 4.09 -1.08 -9.35
CA LEU A 195 4.70 -0.23 -10.38
C LEU A 195 5.27 -1.11 -11.50
N HIS A 196 4.94 -0.79 -12.74
CA HIS A 196 5.43 -1.47 -13.93
C HIS A 196 6.61 -0.73 -14.54
N VAL A 197 7.61 -1.46 -15.01
CA VAL A 197 8.77 -0.92 -15.74
C VAL A 197 8.92 -1.53 -17.13
N ASP A 198 9.36 -0.70 -18.09
CA ASP A 198 9.71 -1.16 -19.43
C ASP A 198 11.11 -1.82 -19.49
N ALA A 199 11.49 -2.29 -20.68
CA ALA A 199 12.78 -2.95 -20.92
C ALA A 199 14.00 -2.04 -20.68
N ASP A 200 13.80 -0.72 -20.68
CA ASP A 200 14.82 0.29 -20.39
C ASP A 200 14.80 0.74 -18.91
N GLY A 201 14.01 0.09 -18.05
CA GLY A 201 13.95 0.37 -16.62
C GLY A 201 13.24 1.68 -16.26
N LYS A 202 12.45 2.23 -17.20
CA LYS A 202 11.59 3.39 -16.95
C LYS A 202 10.23 2.93 -16.45
N LEU A 203 9.71 3.64 -15.45
CA LEU A 203 8.38 3.43 -14.90
C LEU A 203 7.28 3.80 -15.90
N LEU A 204 6.27 2.96 -15.99
CA LEU A 204 5.09 3.13 -16.83
C LEU A 204 3.89 3.71 -16.07
N ASN A 205 3.85 3.53 -14.75
CA ASN A 205 2.92 4.17 -13.84
C ASN A 205 3.65 4.68 -12.59
N ASN A 206 2.99 5.53 -11.82
CA ASN A 206 3.46 6.03 -10.53
C ASN A 206 2.39 5.82 -9.45
N LEU A 207 2.79 5.98 -8.20
CA LEU A 207 1.85 6.30 -7.13
C LEU A 207 1.59 7.82 -7.23
N SER A 208 0.31 8.21 -7.32
CA SER A 208 -0.09 9.61 -7.57
C SER A 208 0.46 10.57 -6.50
N ASP A 209 0.99 11.72 -6.93
CA ASP A 209 1.54 12.77 -6.04
C ASP A 209 0.51 13.32 -5.02
N ALA A 210 -0.79 13.16 -5.30
CA ALA A 210 -1.87 13.53 -4.38
C ALA A 210 -2.05 12.53 -3.21
N VAL A 211 -1.34 11.40 -3.26
CA VAL A 211 -1.34 10.35 -2.24
C VAL A 211 0.02 10.39 -1.55
N ASP A 212 0.05 10.69 -0.25
CA ASP A 212 1.29 10.60 0.52
C ASP A 212 1.87 9.18 0.38
N SER A 213 3.08 9.08 -0.14
CA SER A 213 3.78 7.82 -0.35
C SER A 213 3.78 6.88 0.89
N CYS A 214 3.60 7.40 2.10
CA CYS A 214 3.46 6.61 3.33
C CYS A 214 2.16 5.80 3.51
N VAL A 215 1.09 5.95 2.70
CA VAL A 215 -0.14 5.14 2.93
C VAL A 215 -0.01 3.67 2.55
N VAL A 216 0.85 3.35 1.57
CA VAL A 216 1.08 1.96 1.13
C VAL A 216 2.14 1.26 1.97
N ASP A 217 1.94 -0.03 2.23
CA ASP A 217 2.84 -0.83 3.04
C ASP A 217 4.08 -1.20 2.23
N TRP A 218 3.90 -1.71 1.01
CA TRP A 218 4.96 -2.04 0.07
C TRP A 218 4.74 -1.45 -1.33
N ILE A 219 5.83 -1.09 -2.00
CA ILE A 219 5.86 -0.96 -3.46
C ILE A 219 6.38 -2.29 -4.04
N LEU A 220 5.78 -2.78 -5.12
CA LEU A 220 6.34 -3.90 -5.89
C LEU A 220 6.63 -3.44 -7.32
N VAL A 221 7.88 -3.62 -7.76
CA VAL A 221 8.33 -3.23 -9.10
C VAL A 221 8.42 -4.47 -9.99
N ASP A 222 7.54 -4.58 -11.00
CA ASP A 222 7.49 -5.70 -11.95
C ASP A 222 7.74 -5.23 -13.39
N SER A 223 8.17 -6.14 -14.27
CA SER A 223 8.25 -5.86 -15.70
C SER A 223 6.85 -5.66 -16.30
N ALA A 224 6.78 -4.85 -17.37
CA ALA A 224 5.53 -4.63 -18.11
C ALA A 224 4.94 -5.94 -18.69
N GLU A 225 5.79 -6.92 -19.03
CA GLU A 225 5.39 -8.29 -19.37
C GLU A 225 5.21 -9.16 -18.10
N GLY A 226 4.50 -8.65 -17.09
CA GLY A 226 4.27 -9.32 -15.81
C GLY A 226 3.78 -10.76 -15.99
N GLY A 227 4.40 -11.71 -15.30
CA GLY A 227 4.09 -13.15 -15.41
C GLY A 227 4.68 -13.88 -16.62
N SER A 228 5.33 -13.19 -17.59
CA SER A 228 6.04 -13.83 -18.71
C SER A 228 7.27 -14.64 -18.29
N GLY A 229 7.84 -14.36 -17.11
CA GLY A 229 9.11 -14.91 -16.65
C GLY A 229 10.35 -14.23 -17.23
N LYS A 230 10.21 -13.20 -18.09
CA LYS A 230 11.32 -12.37 -18.54
C LYS A 230 11.61 -11.27 -17.51
N GLY A 231 12.89 -11.07 -17.19
CA GLY A 231 13.34 -9.91 -16.45
C GLY A 231 13.50 -8.67 -17.35
N PHE A 232 13.81 -7.54 -16.73
CA PHE A 232 14.22 -6.30 -17.39
C PHE A 232 15.68 -5.97 -17.03
N ASN A 233 16.31 -4.99 -17.69
CA ASN A 233 17.69 -4.64 -17.37
C ASN A 233 17.77 -3.86 -16.04
N TRP A 234 18.08 -4.57 -14.95
CA TRP A 234 18.20 -4.03 -13.60
C TRP A 234 19.16 -2.84 -13.51
N HIS A 235 20.29 -2.84 -14.22
CA HIS A 235 21.25 -1.73 -14.19
C HIS A 235 20.72 -0.43 -14.81
N LYS A 236 19.63 -0.47 -15.58
CA LYS A 236 18.94 0.72 -16.08
C LYS A 236 17.81 1.21 -15.17
N LEU A 237 17.40 0.42 -14.18
CA LEU A 237 16.28 0.76 -13.31
C LEU A 237 16.55 2.08 -12.57
N ARG A 238 15.69 3.05 -12.78
CA ARG A 238 15.63 4.25 -11.96
C ARG A 238 14.44 4.11 -11.03
N LEU A 239 14.70 3.61 -9.83
CA LEU A 239 13.71 3.59 -8.76
C LEU A 239 13.20 5.02 -8.55
N PRO A 240 11.88 5.21 -8.45
CA PRO A 240 11.34 6.51 -8.12
C PRO A 240 11.63 6.80 -6.64
N PRO A 241 11.62 8.06 -6.21
CA PRO A 241 11.69 8.43 -4.79
C PRO A 241 10.36 8.12 -4.03
N VAL A 242 9.60 7.11 -4.47
CA VAL A 242 8.36 6.67 -3.82
C VAL A 242 8.73 5.94 -2.55
N ARG A 243 8.33 6.51 -1.42
CA ARG A 243 8.43 5.87 -0.11
C ARG A 243 7.24 4.92 0.08
N SER A 244 7.33 4.09 1.09
CA SER A 244 6.27 3.22 1.61
C SER A 244 6.63 2.92 3.06
N LYS A 245 5.73 2.31 3.82
CA LYS A 245 6.02 1.97 5.24
C LYS A 245 7.18 0.99 5.37
N HIS A 246 7.35 0.11 4.39
CA HIS A 246 8.27 -1.02 4.46
C HIS A 246 9.36 -1.07 3.38
N GLY A 247 9.36 -0.14 2.43
CA GLY A 247 10.26 -0.18 1.28
C GLY A 247 9.67 -0.94 0.09
N TRP A 248 10.54 -1.53 -0.73
CA TRP A 248 10.14 -2.03 -2.05
C TRP A 248 10.59 -3.47 -2.34
N LEU A 249 9.75 -4.16 -3.13
CA LEU A 249 9.94 -5.53 -3.59
C LEU A 249 10.32 -5.54 -5.07
N LEU A 250 11.37 -6.25 -5.43
CA LEU A 250 11.74 -6.50 -6.83
C LEU A 250 11.02 -7.76 -7.36
N ALA A 251 10.30 -7.64 -8.46
CA ALA A 251 9.71 -8.75 -9.21
C ALA A 251 10.32 -8.82 -10.63
N GLY A 252 9.66 -9.52 -11.56
CA GLY A 252 10.07 -9.59 -12.97
C GLY A 252 11.17 -10.61 -13.24
N GLY A 253 10.79 -11.85 -13.56
CA GLY A 253 11.73 -12.87 -14.06
C GLY A 253 12.79 -13.36 -13.07
N LEU A 254 12.59 -13.17 -11.76
CA LEU A 254 13.46 -13.73 -10.74
C LEU A 254 13.38 -15.27 -10.70
N HIS A 255 14.52 -15.91 -10.50
CA HIS A 255 14.69 -17.35 -10.29
C HIS A 255 15.99 -17.61 -9.51
N PRO A 256 16.27 -18.85 -9.03
CA PRO A 256 17.50 -19.12 -8.28
C PRO A 256 18.78 -18.81 -9.07
N GLY A 257 18.75 -18.71 -10.40
CA GLY A 257 19.94 -18.39 -11.19
C GLY A 257 20.40 -16.95 -11.05
N ASN A 258 19.47 -16.00 -10.88
CA ASN A 258 19.73 -14.56 -11.05
C ASN A 258 19.43 -13.70 -9.81
N VAL A 259 18.73 -14.21 -8.79
CA VAL A 259 18.27 -13.41 -7.63
C VAL A 259 19.39 -12.69 -6.86
N MET A 260 20.58 -13.29 -6.72
CA MET A 260 21.69 -12.66 -6.00
C MET A 260 22.26 -11.45 -6.76
N GLU A 261 22.34 -11.53 -8.08
CA GLU A 261 22.76 -10.42 -8.95
C GLU A 261 21.76 -9.26 -8.83
N ALA A 262 20.46 -9.58 -8.82
CA ALA A 262 19.38 -8.61 -8.63
C ALA A 262 19.50 -7.86 -7.29
N ILE A 263 19.73 -8.61 -6.20
CA ILE A 263 19.88 -8.05 -4.84
C ILE A 263 21.14 -7.18 -4.75
N VAL A 264 22.28 -7.63 -5.28
CA VAL A 264 23.53 -6.86 -5.27
C VAL A 264 23.42 -5.57 -6.11
N ALA A 265 22.78 -5.65 -7.28
CA ALA A 265 22.65 -4.51 -8.19
C ALA A 265 21.66 -3.44 -7.70
N LEU A 266 20.55 -3.84 -7.06
CA LEU A 266 19.44 -2.93 -6.75
C LEU A 266 19.18 -2.72 -5.26
N ARG A 267 19.64 -3.63 -4.38
CA ARG A 267 19.40 -3.62 -2.93
C ARG A 267 17.92 -3.40 -2.56
N PRO A 268 16.98 -4.24 -3.05
CA PRO A 268 15.60 -4.15 -2.65
C PRO A 268 15.41 -4.60 -1.19
N ASP A 269 14.38 -4.06 -0.53
CA ASP A 269 13.96 -4.49 0.81
C ASP A 269 13.33 -5.90 0.79
N GLY A 270 12.90 -6.38 -0.39
CA GLY A 270 12.50 -7.77 -0.63
C GLY A 270 12.43 -8.19 -2.09
N VAL A 271 12.14 -9.46 -2.34
CA VAL A 271 12.04 -10.04 -3.69
C VAL A 271 10.75 -10.84 -3.86
N ASP A 272 10.10 -10.70 -5.02
CA ASP A 272 8.91 -11.46 -5.41
C ASP A 272 9.24 -12.47 -6.51
N VAL A 273 9.03 -13.76 -6.22
CA VAL A 273 9.30 -14.84 -7.17
C VAL A 273 8.04 -15.64 -7.49
N SER A 274 7.80 -15.83 -8.79
CA SER A 274 6.53 -16.35 -9.31
C SER A 274 6.75 -17.61 -10.16
N SER A 275 7.05 -17.45 -11.46
CA SER A 275 7.29 -18.56 -12.40
C SER A 275 8.67 -19.21 -12.25
N GLY A 276 9.68 -18.48 -11.78
CA GLY A 276 11.06 -18.97 -11.62
C GLY A 276 11.25 -20.10 -10.60
N ILE A 277 10.23 -20.37 -9.77
CA ILE A 277 10.16 -21.50 -8.82
C ILE A 277 9.09 -22.53 -9.18
N CYS A 278 8.44 -22.45 -10.34
CA CYS A 278 7.47 -23.45 -10.78
C CYS A 278 8.14 -24.73 -11.31
N SER A 279 7.40 -25.83 -11.23
CA SER A 279 7.63 -27.10 -11.93
C SER A 279 7.41 -26.95 -13.44
N LEU A 280 7.60 -28.04 -14.20
CA LEU A 280 7.48 -28.04 -15.67
C LEU A 280 6.06 -27.71 -16.19
N ASP A 281 5.02 -27.84 -15.36
CA ASP A 281 3.65 -27.43 -15.68
C ASP A 281 3.45 -25.90 -15.66
N GLY A 282 4.38 -25.17 -15.04
CA GLY A 282 4.28 -23.73 -14.80
C GLY A 282 3.26 -23.33 -13.73
N ILE A 283 2.69 -24.29 -12.99
CA ILE A 283 1.63 -24.08 -11.99
C ILE A 283 2.12 -24.47 -10.60
N GLN A 284 2.38 -25.77 -10.37
CA GLN A 284 2.88 -26.27 -9.10
C GLN A 284 4.27 -25.71 -8.80
N LYS A 285 4.60 -25.47 -7.54
CA LYS A 285 5.96 -25.09 -7.16
C LYS A 285 6.89 -26.29 -7.12
N ASP A 286 8.15 -26.03 -7.40
CA ASP A 286 9.23 -27.01 -7.32
C ASP A 286 9.95 -26.84 -5.98
N PRO A 287 9.91 -27.84 -5.06
CA PRO A 287 10.53 -27.73 -3.74
C PRO A 287 12.04 -27.47 -3.80
N SER A 288 12.73 -27.98 -4.83
CA SER A 288 14.17 -27.75 -4.99
C SER A 288 14.48 -26.30 -5.39
N LYS A 289 13.62 -25.69 -6.24
CA LYS A 289 13.75 -24.29 -6.63
C LYS A 289 13.34 -23.34 -5.51
N ILE A 290 12.30 -23.66 -4.73
CA ILE A 290 11.94 -22.94 -3.49
C ILE A 290 13.16 -22.87 -2.56
N SER A 291 13.72 -24.03 -2.18
CA SER A 291 14.86 -24.10 -1.26
C SER A 291 16.10 -23.40 -1.80
N SER A 292 16.40 -23.57 -3.10
CA SER A 292 17.52 -22.89 -3.75
C SER A 292 17.33 -21.37 -3.85
N PHE A 293 16.09 -20.88 -3.98
CA PHE A 293 15.81 -19.45 -3.99
C PHE A 293 16.05 -18.83 -2.62
N ILE A 294 15.44 -19.38 -1.56
CA ILE A 294 15.62 -18.87 -0.18
C ILE A 294 17.10 -18.94 0.23
N SER A 295 17.75 -20.08 -0.01
CA SER A 295 19.17 -20.27 0.30
C SER A 295 20.05 -19.17 -0.30
N LYS A 296 19.74 -18.71 -1.52
CA LYS A 296 20.48 -17.63 -2.18
C LYS A 296 20.18 -16.25 -1.62
N VAL A 297 18.92 -15.93 -1.32
CA VAL A 297 18.56 -14.66 -0.65
C VAL A 297 19.21 -14.57 0.74
N ASN A 298 19.15 -15.65 1.52
CA ASN A 298 19.77 -15.72 2.85
C ASN A 298 21.31 -15.79 2.82
N SER A 299 21.92 -15.96 1.64
CA SER A 299 23.36 -15.90 1.46
C SER A 299 23.86 -14.53 1.01
N SER A 300 22.98 -13.64 0.54
CA SER A 300 23.35 -12.34 -0.03
C SER A 300 23.45 -11.24 1.04
N SER A 301 24.08 -11.54 2.18
CA SER A 301 24.26 -10.63 3.31
C SER A 301 24.85 -9.28 2.85
N LEU A 302 24.11 -8.20 3.10
CA LEU A 302 24.46 -6.82 2.71
C LEU A 302 25.28 -6.09 3.79
#